data_AF-U1N9Q4-F1
#
_entry.id   AF-U1N9Q4-F1
#
_cell.length_a   1.000
_cell.length_b   1.000
_cell.length_c   1.000
_cell.angle_alpha   90.00
_cell.angle_beta   90.00
_cell.angle_gamma   90.00
#
_symmetry.space_group_name_H-M   'P 1'
#
loop_
_entity.id
_entity.type
_entity.pdbx_description
1 polymer ?
#
loop_
_entity_poly.entity_id
_entity_poly.type
_entity_poly.pdbx_seq_one_letter_code
_entity_poly.pdbx_strand_id
1 'polypeptide(L)'
;MVTIIDFVVELFTSIITLIITFITDVFLGVGPLTAILFLVGSALTTVAVGYFSLLAAGSALNLLTGWGASAREEASANPDAQSGSSNNMSETR
;
A
#
# COMPACT_ATOMS: atom_id res chain seq x y z
N MET A 1 12.15 34.24 7.84
CA MET A 1 11.51 33.31 6.89
C MET A 1 11.85 31.93 7.40
N VAL A 2 10.85 31.12 7.77
CA VAL A 2 11.07 29.78 8.34
C VAL A 2 11.74 28.92 7.28
N THR A 3 12.80 28.20 7.64
CA THR A 3 13.40 27.26 6.70
C THR A 3 12.57 25.97 6.66
N ILE A 4 12.75 25.17 5.62
CA ILE A 4 12.11 23.85 5.53
C ILE A 4 12.50 22.97 6.72
N ILE A 5 13.74 23.11 7.19
CA ILE A 5 14.24 22.37 8.35
C ILE A 5 13.51 22.82 9.62
N ASP A 6 13.38 24.13 9.83
CA ASP A 6 12.65 24.67 10.99
C ASP A 6 11.19 24.20 11.01
N PHE A 7 10.53 24.20 9.84
CA PHE A 7 9.17 23.67 9.71
C PHE A 7 9.08 22.18 10.04
N VAL A 8 10.02 21.36 9.53
CA VAL A 8 10.03 19.92 9.80
C VAL A 8 10.25 19.67 11.29
N VAL A 9 11.21 20.35 11.92
CA VAL A 9 11.46 20.23 13.35
C VAL A 9 10.19 20.59 14.13
N GLU A 10 9.55 21.71 13.80
CA GLU A 10 8.33 22.16 14.48
C GLU A 10 7.16 21.19 14.29
N LEU A 11 7.00 20.61 13.09
CA LEU A 11 6.01 19.56 12.82
C LEU A 11 6.26 18.34 13.70
N PHE A 12 7.50 17.86 13.76
CA PHE A 12 7.84 16.71 14.59
C PHE A 12 7.63 17.01 16.07
N THR A 13 8.06 18.18 16.57
CA THR A 13 7.82 18.60 17.95
C THR A 13 6.33 18.69 18.26
N SER A 14 5.52 19.21 17.33
CA SER A 14 4.06 19.29 17.46
C SER A 14 3.42 17.90 17.57
N ILE A 15 3.80 16.98 16.69
CA ILE A 15 3.30 15.60 16.71
C ILE A 15 3.64 14.92 18.04
N ILE A 16 4.88 15.03 18.50
CA ILE A 16 5.32 14.43 19.76
C ILE A 16 4.56 15.03 20.94
N THR A 17 4.39 16.35 20.97
CA THR A 17 3.63 17.04 22.02
C THR A 17 2.19 16.55 22.06
N LEU A 18 1.54 16.44 20.90
CA LEU A 18 0.18 15.93 20.78
C LEU A 18 0.05 14.50 21.33
N ILE A 19 0.99 13.62 20.98
CA ILE A 19 1.00 12.22 21.47
C ILE A 19 1.14 12.19 22.99
N ILE A 20 2.06 12.98 23.55
CA ILE A 20 2.29 13.04 24.99
C ILE A 20 1.01 13.51 25.70
N THR A 21 0.46 14.65 25.30
CA THR A 21 -0.78 15.19 25.89
C THR A 21 -1.93 14.19 25.77
N PHE A 22 -2.06 13.51 24.64
CA PHE A 22 -3.07 12.49 24.46
C PHE A 22 -2.89 11.32 25.46
N ILE A 23 -1.67 10.83 25.66
CA ILE A 23 -1.41 9.72 26.57
C ILE A 23 -1.60 10.16 28.03
N THR A 24 -1.03 11.29 28.44
CA THR A 24 -1.02 11.72 29.84
C THR A 24 -2.36 12.26 30.29
N ASP A 25 -3.04 13.03 29.45
CA ASP A 25 -4.21 13.81 29.87
C ASP A 25 -5.51 13.14 29.41
N VAL A 26 -5.51 12.52 28.23
CA VAL A 26 -6.72 11.88 27.67
C VAL A 26 -6.79 10.40 28.02
N PHE A 27 -5.71 9.65 27.80
CA PHE A 27 -5.73 8.19 27.96
C PHE A 27 -5.68 7.75 29.42
N LEU A 28 -4.94 8.46 30.29
CA LEU A 28 -4.96 8.21 31.74
C LEU A 28 -6.15 8.87 32.45
N GLY A 29 -6.85 9.80 31.79
CA GLY A 29 -8.05 10.47 32.31
C GLY A 29 -9.35 9.68 32.11
N VAL A 30 -9.35 8.58 31.34
CA VAL A 30 -10.53 7.76 31.06
C VAL A 30 -10.56 6.46 31.88
N GLY A 31 -11.75 5.85 31.99
CA GLY A 31 -11.91 4.58 32.70
C GLY A 31 -11.08 3.44 32.09
N PRO A 32 -10.68 2.42 32.88
CA PRO A 32 -9.74 1.37 32.45
C PRO A 32 -10.18 0.62 31.19
N LEU A 33 -11.49 0.35 31.07
CA LEU A 33 -12.03 -0.37 29.91
C LEU A 33 -11.94 0.47 28.63
N THR A 34 -12.19 1.78 28.71
CA THR A 34 -12.07 2.72 27.60
C THR A 34 -10.62 2.83 27.12
N ALA A 35 -9.67 2.89 28.06
CA ALA A 35 -8.25 2.89 27.75
C ALA A 35 -7.85 1.61 26.98
N ILE A 36 -8.26 0.43 27.45
CA ILE A 36 -7.96 -0.84 26.77
C ILE A 36 -8.54 -0.87 25.35
N LEU A 37 -9.80 -0.44 25.15
CA LEU A 37 -10.43 -0.41 23.84
C LEU A 37 -9.70 0.53 22.87
N PHE A 38 -9.30 1.71 23.34
CA PHE A 38 -8.52 2.65 22.53
C PHE A 38 -7.13 2.08 22.18
N LEU A 39 -6.46 1.43 23.14
CA LEU A 39 -5.16 0.80 22.90
C LEU A 39 -5.25 -0.30 21.84
N VAL A 40 -6.24 -1.17 21.95
CA VAL A 40 -6.45 -2.26 20.98
C VAL A 40 -6.80 -1.68 19.60
N GLY A 41 -7.71 -0.71 19.54
CA GLY A 41 -8.09 -0.06 18.29
C GLY A 41 -6.93 0.67 17.61
N SER A 42 -6.12 1.41 18.37
CA SER A 42 -4.94 2.12 17.87
C SER A 42 -3.84 1.15 17.42
N ALA A 43 -3.62 0.06 18.16
CA ALA A 43 -2.68 -1.00 17.75
C ALA A 43 -3.11 -1.64 16.42
N LEU A 44 -4.37 -2.05 16.30
CA LEU A 44 -4.91 -2.62 15.06
C LEU A 44 -4.80 -1.63 13.89
N THR A 45 -5.14 -0.36 14.11
CA THR A 45 -5.00 0.69 13.10
C THR A 45 -3.54 0.86 12.66
N THR A 46 -2.61 0.87 13.62
CA THR A 46 -1.17 1.01 13.33
C THR A 46 -0.66 -0.17 12.50
N VAL A 47 -1.05 -1.40 12.86
CA VAL A 47 -0.69 -2.61 12.10
C VAL A 47 -1.27 -2.55 10.69
N ALA A 48 -2.55 -2.18 10.55
CA ALA A 48 -3.19 -2.07 9.25
C ALA A 48 -2.50 -1.02 8.38
N VAL A 49 -2.30 0.19 8.90
CA VAL A 49 -1.62 1.28 8.19
C VAL A 49 -0.20 0.88 7.80
N GLY A 50 0.56 0.25 8.70
CA GLY A 50 1.92 -0.23 8.41
C GLY A 50 1.93 -1.28 7.29
N TYR A 51 1.06 -2.29 7.38
CA TYR A 51 0.96 -3.35 6.37
C TYR A 51 0.56 -2.79 4.99
N PHE A 52 -0.48 -1.97 4.93
CA PHE A 52 -0.90 -1.34 3.67
C PHE A 52 0.13 -0.36 3.12
N SER A 53 0.86 0.35 3.98
CA SER A 53 1.95 1.23 3.54
C SER A 53 3.09 0.44 2.89
N LEU A 54 3.44 -0.73 3.43
CA LEU A 54 4.44 -1.62 2.82
C LEU A 54 3.99 -2.14 1.46
N LEU A 55 2.72 -2.55 1.34
CA LEU A 55 2.15 -2.97 0.06
C LEU A 55 2.12 -1.83 -0.97
N ALA A 56 1.70 -0.64 -0.56
CA ALA A 56 1.67 0.55 -1.41
C ALA A 56 3.08 1.00 -1.81
N ALA A 57 4.06 0.93 -0.91
CA ALA A 57 5.46 1.18 -1.23
C ALA A 57 5.99 0.12 -2.21
N GLY A 58 5.69 -1.15 -2.00
CA GLY A 58 6.05 -2.24 -2.91
C GLY A 58 5.45 -2.06 -4.30
N SER A 59 4.17 -1.66 -4.40
CA SER A 59 3.53 -1.39 -5.69
C SER A 59 4.14 -0.17 -6.39
N ALA A 60 4.41 0.91 -5.66
CA ALA A 60 5.09 2.09 -6.19
C ALA A 60 6.51 1.76 -6.70
N LEU A 61 7.26 0.96 -5.95
CA LEU A 61 8.59 0.48 -6.35
C LEU A 61 8.51 -0.41 -7.60
N ASN A 62 7.53 -1.32 -7.68
CA ASN A 62 7.32 -2.16 -8.86
C ASN A 62 6.96 -1.31 -10.09
N LEU A 63 6.13 -0.26 -9.94
CA LEU A 63 5.83 0.67 -11.04
C LEU A 63 7.08 1.41 -11.54
N LEU A 64 8.01 1.77 -10.64
CA LEU A 64 9.20 2.54 -10.99
C LEU A 64 10.34 1.66 -11.54
N THR A 65 10.47 0.44 -11.04
CA THR A 65 11.64 -0.42 -11.29
C THR A 65 11.32 -1.68 -12.10
N GLY A 66 10.03 -2.02 -12.26
CA GLY A 66 9.58 -3.29 -12.84
C GLY A 66 9.93 -4.52 -11.98
N TRP A 67 10.46 -4.30 -10.76
CA TRP A 67 10.95 -5.36 -9.90
C TRP A 67 9.78 -6.00 -9.14
N GLY A 68 9.43 -7.23 -9.54
CA GLY A 68 8.27 -7.95 -8.98
C GLY A 68 7.07 -8.09 -9.92
N ALA A 69 7.24 -7.86 -11.23
CA ALA A 69 6.20 -8.11 -12.23
C ALA A 69 5.82 -9.61 -12.31
N SER A 70 4.85 -10.03 -11.51
CA SER A 70 4.25 -11.38 -11.55
C SER A 70 3.33 -11.60 -12.75
N ALA A 71 3.08 -10.56 -13.55
CA ALA A 71 2.54 -10.69 -14.90
C ALA A 71 3.67 -10.36 -15.87
N ARG A 72 4.48 -11.36 -16.21
CA ARG A 72 5.00 -11.40 -17.58
C ARG A 72 3.74 -11.62 -18.41
N GLU A 73 3.20 -10.58 -19.06
CA GLU A 73 2.25 -10.82 -20.14
C GLU A 73 2.84 -11.97 -20.97
N GLU A 74 2.07 -13.05 -21.11
CA GLU A 74 2.28 -14.03 -22.17
C GLU A 74 1.99 -13.32 -23.50
N ALA A 75 2.82 -12.35 -23.86
CA ALA A 75 2.84 -11.71 -25.17
C ALA A 75 3.46 -12.67 -26.22
N SER A 76 3.49 -13.97 -25.97
CA SER A 76 4.11 -14.96 -26.85
C SER A 76 3.58 -16.37 -26.61
N ALA A 77 2.30 -16.61 -26.89
CA ALA A 77 1.84 -17.95 -27.26
C ALA A 77 0.52 -17.90 -28.06
N ASN A 78 0.52 -17.23 -29.22
CA ASN A 78 0.02 -17.83 -30.47
C ASN A 78 0.11 -16.85 -31.68
N PRO A 79 1.24 -16.82 -32.42
CA PRO A 79 1.28 -16.21 -33.74
C PRO A 79 0.63 -17.07 -34.85
N ASP A 80 0.19 -18.31 -34.55
CA ASP A 80 -0.06 -19.36 -35.55
C ASP A 80 -1.54 -19.77 -35.71
N ALA A 81 -2.49 -19.20 -34.97
CA ALA A 81 -3.92 -19.50 -35.12
C ALA A 81 -4.60 -18.90 -36.37
N GLN A 82 -3.84 -18.45 -37.36
CA GLN A 82 -4.38 -17.85 -38.59
C GLN A 82 -3.89 -18.48 -39.90
N SER A 83 -3.22 -19.64 -39.88
CA SER A 83 -2.63 -20.25 -41.07
C SER A 83 -2.96 -21.75 -41.27
N GLY A 84 -4.23 -22.17 -41.13
CA GLY A 84 -4.51 -23.60 -41.24
C GLY A 84 -5.94 -24.09 -41.52
N SER A 85 -6.88 -23.23 -41.90
CA SER A 85 -8.25 -23.70 -42.23
C SER A 85 -8.80 -23.03 -43.49
N SER A 86 -8.13 -23.23 -44.62
CA SER A 86 -8.67 -22.85 -45.94
C SER A 86 -8.30 -23.83 -47.07
N ASN A 87 -7.84 -25.04 -46.74
CA ASN A 87 -7.56 -26.09 -47.72
C ASN A 87 -8.31 -27.36 -47.31
N ASN A 88 -9.60 -27.41 -47.59
CA ASN A 88 -10.37 -28.66 -47.75
C ASN A 88 -11.82 -28.33 -48.16
N MET A 89 -12.02 -27.86 -49.39
CA MET A 89 -13.29 -28.08 -50.10
C MET A 89 -13.12 -27.80 -51.60
N SER A 90 -12.16 -28.47 -52.24
CA SER A 90 -12.02 -28.44 -53.69
C SER A 90 -11.64 -29.82 -54.21
N GLU A 91 -12.47 -30.83 -53.90
CA GLU A 91 -12.44 -32.12 -54.61
C GLU A 91 -13.67 -32.96 -54.21
N THR A 92 -14.79 -32.72 -54.87
CA THR A 92 -15.77 -33.78 -55.14
C THR A 92 -16.48 -33.42 -56.43
N ARG A 93 -15.92 -33.95 -57.52
CA ARG A 93 -16.57 -34.02 -58.83
C ARG A 93 -17.08 -35.43 -59.01
#